data_AF-A0A938KG09-F1
#
_entry.id   AF-A0A938KG09-F1
#
_cell.length_a   1.000
_cell.length_b   1.000
_cell.length_c   1.000
_cell.angle_alpha   90.00
_cell.angle_beta   90.00
_cell.angle_gamma   90.00
#
_symmetry.space_group_name_H-M   'P 1'
#
loop_
_entity.id
_entity.type
_entity.pdbx_description
1 polymer ?
#
loop_
_entity_poly.entity_id
_entity_poly.type
_entity_poly.pdbx_seq_one_letter_code
_entity_poly.pdbx_strand_id
1 'polypeptide(L)' 'MEMDNPNFDFYVTCTRLHPQDAWTGRRGRIDAAWVREHIHDPPKTVFYACGPNELVEFAENLVLRDLGFPKDQMKTEKWG' A
#
# COMPACT_ATOMS: atom_id res chain seq x y z
N MET A 1 2.97 11.14 15.38
CA MET A 1 3.31 11.30 13.94
C MET A 1 2.12 11.82 13.15
N GLU A 2 1.01 11.08 12.99
CA GLU A 2 -0.20 11.64 12.32
C GLU A 2 -0.72 12.88 13.06
N MET A 3 -0.78 12.82 14.39
CA MET A 3 -1.16 13.98 15.23
C MET A 3 -0.21 15.17 15.10
N ASP A 4 1.02 14.95 14.63
CA ASP A 4 2.05 15.99 14.52
C ASP A 4 2.16 16.55 13.10
N ASN A 5 1.61 15.86 12.09
CA ASN A 5 1.62 16.29 10.69
C ASN A 5 0.28 15.96 10.01
N PRO A 6 -0.55 16.97 9.71
CA PRO A 6 -1.87 16.76 9.10
C PRO A 6 -1.81 16.27 7.64
N ASN A 7 -0.62 16.18 7.04
CA ASN A 7 -0.44 15.68 5.67
C ASN A 7 0.02 14.21 5.64
N PHE A 8 0.00 13.51 6.77
CA PHE A 8 0.45 12.13 6.88
C PHE A 8 -0.62 11.26 7.53
N ASP A 9 -1.00 10.22 6.80
CA ASP A 9 -1.89 9.16 7.26
C ASP A 9 -1.15 7.81 7.22
N PHE A 10 -1.39 6.96 8.21
CA PHE A 10 -0.75 5.66 8.37
C PHE A 10 -1.78 4.53 8.51
N TYR A 11 -1.89 3.73 7.45
CA TYR A 11 -2.84 2.61 7.38
C TYR A 11 -2.13 1.26 7.49
N VAL A 12 -2.64 0.39 8.36
CA VAL A 12 -2.09 -0.96 8.59
C VAL A 12 -3.16 -2.02 8.40
N THR A 13 -2.78 -3.14 7.78
CA THR A 13 -3.63 -4.33 7.65
C THR A 13 -2.85 -5.59 8.01
N CYS A 14 -3.53 -6.55 8.65
CA CYS A 14 -2.94 -7.83 9.03
C CYS A 14 -3.59 -8.99 8.24
N THR A 15 -2.78 -9.80 7.56
CA THR A 15 -3.26 -10.92 6.73
C THR A 15 -3.46 -12.23 7.50
N ARG A 16 -2.76 -12.41 8.62
CA ARG A 16 -2.77 -13.65 9.43
C ARG A 16 -2.89 -13.27 10.90
N LEU A 17 -4.12 -13.23 11.40
CA LEU A 17 -4.42 -13.02 12.82
C LEU A 17 -5.03 -14.30 13.38
N HIS A 18 -4.63 -14.64 14.60
CA HIS A 18 -5.30 -15.65 15.38
C HIS A 18 -6.60 -15.09 15.97
N PRO A 19 -7.66 -15.90 16.17
CA PRO A 19 -8.91 -15.42 16.75
C PRO A 19 -8.79 -14.75 18.13
N GLN A 20 -7.73 -15.04 18.90
CA GLN A 20 -7.50 -14.40 20.20
C GLN A 20 -6.65 -13.12 20.12
N ASP A 21 -6.14 -12.74 18.95
CA ASP A 21 -5.39 -11.50 18.80
C ASP A 21 -6.33 -10.30 18.90
N ALA A 22 -6.00 -9.35 19.77
CA ALA A 22 -6.79 -8.15 20.03
C ALA A 22 -6.67 -7.06 18.92
N TRP A 23 -6.42 -7.46 17.67
CA TRP A 23 -6.29 -6.52 16.55
C TRP A 23 -7.65 -5.99 16.10
N THR A 24 -7.82 -4.68 16.26
CA THR A 24 -9.04 -3.94 15.90
C THR A 24 -8.95 -3.25 14.53
N GLY A 25 -7.78 -3.24 13.89
CA GLY A 25 -7.57 -2.63 12.57
C GLY A 25 -8.04 -3.50 11.40
N ARG A 26 -7.73 -3.05 10.17
CA ARG A 26 -8.09 -3.77 8.94
C ARG A 26 -7.44 -5.15 8.91
N ARG A 27 -8.14 -6.11 8.30
CA ARG A 27 -7.67 -7.48 8.09
C ARG A 27 -7.66 -7.81 6.61
N GLY A 28 -6.75 -8.69 6.22
CA GLY A 28 -6.61 -9.13 4.83
C GLY A 28 -5.50 -8.42 4.06
N ARG A 29 -5.38 -8.78 2.79
CA ARG A 29 -4.34 -8.26 1.89
C ARG A 29 -4.73 -6.87 1.38
N ILE A 30 -3.73 -6.09 1.00
CA ILE A 30 -3.94 -4.83 0.28
C ILE A 30 -4.58 -5.15 -1.07
N ASP A 31 -5.51 -4.32 -1.54
CA ASP A 31 -6.18 -4.47 -2.82
C ASP A 31 -6.40 -3.09 -3.46
N ALA A 32 -6.78 -3.09 -4.74
CA ALA A 32 -6.86 -1.86 -5.54
C ALA A 32 -8.03 -0.97 -5.11
N ALA A 33 -9.11 -1.57 -4.58
CA ALA A 33 -10.24 -0.79 -4.09
C ALA A 33 -9.82 0.03 -2.88
N TRP A 34 -9.15 -0.62 -1.92
CA TRP A 34 -8.69 0.03 -0.70
C TRP A 34 -7.62 1.07 -0.96
N VAL A 35 -6.63 0.80 -1.84
CA VAL A 35 -5.63 1.82 -2.18
C VAL A 35 -6.28 3.04 -2.85
N ARG A 36 -7.29 2.84 -3.70
CA ARG A 36 -7.98 3.94 -4.40
C ARG A 36 -8.73 4.87 -3.45
N GLU A 37 -9.18 4.40 -2.29
CA GLU A 37 -9.80 5.24 -1.26
C GLU A 37 -8.83 6.30 -0.69
N HIS A 38 -7.52 6.07 -0.78
CA HIS A 38 -6.48 6.92 -0.18
C HIS A 38 -5.66 7.72 -1.20
N ILE A 39 -6.02 7.66 -2.49
CA ILE A 39 -5.35 8.46 -3.54
C ILE A 39 -6.05 9.81 -3.67
N HIS A 40 -5.35 10.89 -3.32
CA HIS A 40 -5.92 12.25 -3.38
C HIS A 40 -5.79 12.92 -4.76
N ASP A 41 -4.62 12.80 -5.41
CA ASP A 41 -4.33 13.43 -6.72
C ASP A 41 -3.66 12.39 -7.64
N PRO A 42 -4.44 11.61 -8.42
CA PRO A 42 -3.92 10.51 -9.22
C PRO A 42 -2.79 10.91 -10.18
N PRO A 43 -2.88 12.01 -10.96
CA PRO A 43 -1.79 12.46 -11.83
C PRO A 43 -0.49 12.84 -11.11
N LYS A 44 -0.54 13.21 -9.82
CA LYS A 44 0.64 13.62 -9.05
C LYS A 44 1.10 12.59 -8.03
N THR A 45 0.40 11.46 -7.91
CA THR A 45 0.73 10.43 -6.93
C THR A 45 1.99 9.68 -7.36
N VAL A 46 2.90 9.43 -6.42
CA VAL A 46 4.07 8.56 -6.62
C VAL A 46 3.97 7.43 -5.60
N PHE A 47 4.05 6.20 -6.10
CA PHE A 47 3.98 4.97 -5.32
C PHE A 47 5.38 4.49 -4.99
N TYR A 48 5.59 4.07 -3.74
CA TYR A 48 6.84 3.52 -3.26
C TYR A 48 6.59 2.14 -2.65
N ALA A 49 7.40 1.15 -3.02
CA ALA A 49 7.34 -0.18 -2.41
C ALA A 49 8.74 -0.71 -2.07
N CYS A 50 8.86 -1.29 -0.88
CA CYS A 50 10.05 -1.97 -0.37
C CYS A 50 9.59 -3.17 0.46
N GLY A 51 10.34 -4.26 0.41
CA GLY A 51 10.08 -5.46 1.18
C GLY A 51 10.56 -6.73 0.46
N PRO A 52 10.08 -7.91 0.86
CA PRO A 52 10.35 -9.15 0.14
C PRO A 52 9.96 -9.05 -1.33
N ASN A 53 10.67 -9.75 -2.22
CA ASN A 53 10.43 -9.68 -3.67
C ASN A 53 8.96 -9.90 -4.04
N GLU A 54 8.30 -10.89 -3.43
CA GLU A 54 6.88 -11.16 -3.64
C GLU A 54 5.97 -9.96 -3.29
N LEU A 55 6.32 -9.19 -2.27
CA LEU A 55 5.57 -7.99 -1.88
C LEU A 55 5.78 -6.88 -2.90
N VAL A 56 7.01 -6.67 -3.35
CA VAL A 56 7.31 -5.61 -4.31
C VAL A 56 6.68 -5.94 -5.67
N GLU A 57 6.77 -7.18 -6.14
CA GLU A 57 6.11 -7.64 -7.36
C GLU A 57 4.59 -7.54 -7.28
N PHE A 58 4.01 -7.87 -6.12
CA PHE A 58 2.59 -7.64 -5.85
C PHE A 58 2.24 -6.15 -5.98
N ALA A 59 3.00 -5.25 -5.35
CA ALA A 59 2.75 -3.82 -5.38
C ALA A 59 2.89 -3.23 -6.78
N GLU A 60 3.89 -3.69 -7.57
CA GLU A 60 4.04 -3.29 -8.97
C GLU A 60 2.82 -3.72 -9.80
N ASN A 61 2.36 -4.96 -9.67
CA ASN A 61 1.18 -5.41 -10.41
C ASN A 61 -0.08 -4.64 -9.99
N LEU A 62 -0.25 -4.37 -8.70
CA LEU A 62 -1.36 -3.59 -8.18
C LEU A 62 -1.42 -2.20 -8.81
N VAL A 63 -0.29 -1.49 -8.85
CA VAL A 63 -0.20 -0.12 -9.40
C VAL A 63 -0.36 -0.11 -10.91
N LEU A 64 0.36 -0.98 -11.62
CA LEU A 64 0.43 -0.95 -13.09
C LEU A 64 -0.78 -1.58 -13.77
N ARG A 65 -1.35 -2.64 -13.18
CA ARG A 65 -2.42 -3.43 -13.81
C ARG A 65 -3.78 -3.13 -13.20
N ASP A 66 -3.90 -3.17 -11.88
CA ASP A 66 -5.21 -3.08 -11.22
C ASP A 66 -5.66 -1.63 -11.02
N LEU A 67 -4.72 -0.72 -10.78
CA LEU A 67 -4.95 0.72 -10.68
C LEU A 67 -4.74 1.45 -12.01
N GLY A 68 -3.90 0.91 -12.90
CA GLY A 68 -3.65 1.45 -14.23
C GLY A 68 -2.76 2.70 -14.27
N PHE A 69 -1.92 2.91 -13.26
CA PHE A 69 -0.97 4.02 -13.24
C PHE A 69 0.28 3.73 -14.08
N PRO A 70 0.86 4.75 -14.71
CA PRO A 70 2.09 4.61 -15.49
C PRO A 70 3.30 4.23 -14.62
N LYS A 71 4.27 3.54 -15.24
CA LYS A 71 5.46 3.00 -14.57
C LYS A 71 6.37 4.08 -13.97
N ASP A 72 6.36 5.28 -14.52
CA ASP A 72 7.15 6.42 -14.02
C ASP A 72 6.70 6.90 -12.63
N GLN A 73 5.44 6.65 -12.26
CA GLN A 73 4.89 6.91 -10.92
C GLN A 73 5.19 5.80 -9.91
N MET A 74 5.78 4.67 -10.29
CA MET A 74 6.16 3.60 -9.37
C MET A 74 7.67 3.62 -9.09
N LYS A 75 8.04 3.61 -7.81
CA LYS A 75 9.42 3.46 -7.33
C LYS A 75 9.51 2.22 -6.46
N THR A 76 10.43 1.33 -6.78
CA THR A 76 10.64 0.09 -6.05
C THR A 76 12.06 -0.04 -5.59
N GLU A 77 12.22 -0.63 -4.42
CA GLU A 77 13.50 -1.02 -3.89
C GLU A 77 13.41 -2.53 -3.59
N LYS A 78 14.25 -3.30 -4.28
CA LYS A 78 14.31 -4.76 -4.22
C LYS A 78 15.71 -5.16 -3.73
N TRP A 79 15.78 -5.90 -2.63
CA TRP A 79 17.03 -6.50 -2.14
C TRP A 79 17.08 -7.97 -2.56
N GLY A 80 17.99 -8.30 -3.49
CA GLY A 80 18.19 -9.65 -4.02
C GLY A 80 19.19 -9.70 -5.16
#